data_AF-A0A851EGX1-F1
#
_entry.id   AF-A0A851EGX1-F1
#
_cell.length_a   1.000
_cell.length_b   1.000
_cell.length_c   1.000
_cell.angle_alpha   90.00
_cell.angle_beta   90.00
_cell.angle_gamma   90.00
#
_symmetry.space_group_name_H-M   'P 1'
#
loop_
_entity.id
_entity.type
_entity.pdbx_description
1 polymer ?
#
loop_
_entity_poly.entity_id
_entity_poly.type
_entity_poly.pdbx_seq_one_letter_code
_entity_poly.pdbx_strand_id
1 'polypeptide(L)'
;FPAGLTRFEDYPCPPGHWCPGKGDTFLCPAGTSRIQPGAKSLEECDPCSPGYYCPDPAQTGLPNTQGIPCKPGYECPAGSVNPKPCRPGFYCGAGTGEPTLCPAGYHCPEGSRTYTSPEQLCVFPYYCPPGSARPVPCEGGHMALRLPGLRGSAEKSCRICAAGTFRSDPLISAPCQPCPAGFTCP
;
A
#
# COMPACT_ATOMS: atom_id res chain seq x y z
N PHE A 1 14.12 4.09 -54.34
CA PHE A 1 15.45 3.81 -53.76
C PHE A 1 15.27 2.68 -52.76
N PRO A 2 15.84 1.48 -52.95
CA PRO A 2 15.79 0.46 -51.91
C PRO A 2 16.77 0.91 -50.82
N ALA A 3 16.26 1.20 -49.62
CA ALA A 3 17.11 1.51 -48.48
C ALA A 3 17.77 0.21 -48.01
N GLY A 4 18.86 -0.18 -48.68
CA GLY A 4 19.72 -1.25 -48.21
C GLY A 4 20.50 -0.77 -47.00
N LEU A 5 20.27 -1.39 -45.84
CA LEU A 5 21.09 -1.21 -44.65
C LEU A 5 22.53 -1.66 -44.96
N THR A 6 23.50 -0.77 -44.76
CA THR A 6 24.93 -1.08 -44.96
C THR A 6 25.62 -1.52 -43.65
N ARG A 7 25.05 -1.18 -42.50
CA ARG A 7 25.52 -1.52 -41.14
C ARG A 7 24.33 -1.80 -40.24
N PHE A 8 24.33 -2.96 -39.57
CA PHE A 8 23.21 -3.35 -38.71
C PHE A 8 23.36 -2.77 -37.29
N GLU A 9 24.58 -2.46 -36.89
CA GLU A 9 24.92 -1.91 -35.58
C GLU A 9 24.32 -0.52 -35.33
N ASP A 10 24.01 0.21 -36.41
CA ASP A 10 23.36 1.51 -36.35
C ASP A 10 21.85 1.40 -36.03
N TYR A 11 21.30 0.19 -36.03
CA TYR A 11 19.88 -0.11 -35.84
C TYR A 11 19.67 -1.19 -34.77
N PRO A 12 20.08 -0.94 -33.52
CA PRO A 12 19.82 -1.89 -32.44
C PRO A 12 18.33 -2.02 -32.17
N CYS A 13 17.92 -3.16 -31.61
CA CYS A 13 16.53 -3.37 -31.20
C CYS A 13 16.07 -2.21 -30.28
N PRO A 14 14.94 -1.56 -30.55
CA PRO A 14 14.54 -0.37 -29.80
C PRO A 14 14.21 -0.69 -28.33
N PRO A 15 14.36 0.28 -27.41
CA PRO A 15 13.90 0.13 -26.03
C PRO A 15 12.44 -0.33 -25.93
N GLY A 16 12.13 -1.08 -24.87
CA GLY A 16 10.83 -1.72 -24.65
C GLY A 16 10.48 -2.83 -25.65
N HIS A 17 11.43 -3.26 -26.49
CA HIS A 17 11.29 -4.36 -27.43
C HIS A 17 12.41 -5.38 -27.27
N TRP A 18 12.22 -6.56 -27.86
CA TRP A 18 13.24 -7.57 -28.06
C TRP A 18 13.15 -8.11 -29.50
N CYS A 19 14.30 -8.48 -30.06
CA CYS A 19 14.43 -8.83 -31.47
C CYS A 19 15.20 -10.16 -31.60
N PRO A 20 14.52 -11.29 -31.87
CA PRO A 20 15.17 -12.60 -31.99
C PRO A 20 15.96 -12.81 -33.29
N GLY A 21 15.97 -11.81 -34.17
CA GLY A 21 16.60 -11.87 -35.49
C GLY A 21 15.57 -11.83 -36.62
N LYS A 22 16.03 -11.99 -37.86
CA LYS A 22 15.21 -12.01 -39.10
C LYS A 22 14.40 -10.73 -39.39
N GLY A 23 14.62 -9.66 -38.63
CA GLY A 23 13.87 -8.40 -38.75
C GLY A 23 12.60 -8.36 -37.89
N ASP A 24 12.31 -9.41 -37.13
CA ASP A 24 11.16 -9.43 -36.23
C ASP A 24 11.44 -8.57 -34.99
N THR A 25 10.42 -7.81 -34.57
CA THR A 25 10.48 -6.93 -33.39
C THR A 25 9.24 -7.16 -32.55
N PHE A 26 9.43 -7.50 -31.27
CA PHE A 26 8.35 -7.79 -30.34
C PHE A 26 8.42 -6.86 -29.14
N LEU A 27 7.25 -6.46 -28.63
CA LEU A 27 7.17 -5.69 -27.39
C LEU A 27 7.57 -6.56 -26.19
N CYS A 28 8.23 -5.96 -25.20
CA CYS A 28 8.37 -6.57 -23.89
C CYS A 28 6.97 -6.80 -23.27
N PRO A 29 6.72 -7.94 -22.61
CA PRO A 29 5.39 -8.28 -22.10
C PRO A 29 4.93 -7.35 -20.96
N ALA A 30 3.63 -7.42 -20.65
CA ALA A 30 3.05 -6.75 -19.50
C ALA A 30 3.85 -7.03 -18.21
N GLY A 31 4.02 -6.01 -17.37
CA GLY A 31 4.79 -6.12 -16.13
C GLY A 31 6.30 -6.07 -16.32
N THR A 32 6.79 -5.90 -17.56
CA THR A 32 8.22 -5.73 -17.85
C THR A 32 8.48 -4.43 -18.61
N SER A 33 9.71 -3.95 -18.53
CA SER A 33 10.19 -2.79 -19.27
C SER A 33 11.65 -2.96 -19.67
N ARG A 34 12.10 -2.21 -20.67
CA ARG A 34 13.53 -2.15 -20.98
C ARG A 34 13.93 -0.76 -21.47
N ILE A 35 14.89 -0.15 -20.78
CA ILE A 35 15.44 1.16 -21.15
C ILE A 35 16.56 1.00 -22.19
N GLN A 36 17.38 -0.04 -22.06
CA GLN A 36 18.53 -0.25 -22.92
C GLN A 36 18.12 -0.82 -24.30
N PRO A 37 18.72 -0.33 -25.40
CA PRO A 37 18.49 -0.93 -26.71
C PRO A 37 19.16 -2.31 -26.84
N GLY A 38 18.91 -2.98 -27.95
CA GLY A 38 19.65 -4.18 -28.38
C GLY A 38 19.25 -5.50 -27.72
N ALA A 39 18.07 -5.59 -27.12
CA ALA A 39 17.58 -6.86 -26.57
C ALA A 39 17.39 -7.93 -27.66
N LYS A 40 17.90 -9.12 -27.37
CA LYS A 40 17.86 -10.28 -28.29
C LYS A 40 16.73 -11.24 -27.95
N SER A 41 16.29 -11.24 -26.70
CA SER A 41 15.29 -12.19 -26.21
C SER A 41 14.44 -11.62 -25.09
N LEU A 42 13.43 -12.37 -24.68
CA LEU A 42 12.47 -11.98 -23.65
C LEU A 42 13.12 -11.81 -22.27
N GLU A 43 14.16 -12.58 -21.98
CA GLU A 43 14.89 -12.59 -20.71
C GLU A 43 15.63 -11.26 -20.46
N GLU A 44 15.79 -10.46 -21.50
CA GLU A 44 16.36 -9.13 -21.44
C GLU A 44 15.32 -8.04 -21.11
N CYS A 45 14.03 -8.38 -21.01
CA CYS A 45 13.01 -7.48 -20.48
C CYS A 45 13.01 -7.54 -18.95
N ASP A 46 13.37 -6.44 -18.28
CA ASP A 46 13.43 -6.38 -16.83
C ASP A 46 12.03 -6.27 -16.22
N PRO A 47 11.77 -6.86 -15.04
CA PRO A 47 10.55 -6.58 -14.29
C PRO A 47 10.38 -5.07 -14.08
N CYS A 48 9.14 -4.59 -14.19
CA CYS A 48 8.83 -3.18 -13.94
C CYS A 48 9.34 -2.76 -12.55
N SER A 49 10.07 -1.66 -12.47
CA SER A 49 10.66 -1.20 -11.21
C SER A 49 9.59 -0.95 -10.14
N PRO A 50 9.85 -1.27 -8.85
CA PRO A 50 8.95 -0.90 -7.76
C PRO A 50 8.63 0.59 -7.79
N GLY A 51 7.35 0.92 -7.57
CA GLY A 51 6.83 2.29 -7.69
C GLY A 51 6.35 2.67 -9.09
N TYR A 52 6.52 1.76 -10.07
CA TYR A 52 6.05 1.90 -11.43
C TYR A 52 5.20 0.69 -11.82
N TYR A 53 4.32 0.89 -12.80
CA TYR A 53 3.58 -0.20 -13.44
C TYR A 53 3.77 -0.15 -14.95
N CYS A 54 3.79 -1.33 -15.56
CA CYS A 54 4.05 -1.55 -16.97
C CYS A 54 2.81 -2.25 -17.57
N PRO A 55 1.84 -1.49 -18.12
CA PRO A 55 0.61 -2.06 -18.66
C PRO A 55 0.89 -2.95 -19.87
N ASP A 56 -0.12 -3.72 -20.28
CA ASP A 56 -0.02 -4.56 -21.47
C ASP A 56 0.16 -3.69 -22.74
N PRO A 57 1.34 -3.74 -23.39
CA PRO A 57 1.61 -2.88 -24.53
C PRO A 57 0.84 -3.31 -25.79
N ALA A 58 0.29 -4.53 -25.85
CA ALA A 58 -0.64 -4.92 -26.89
C ALA A 58 -1.98 -4.17 -26.77
N GLN A 59 -2.35 -3.72 -25.57
CA GLN A 59 -3.55 -2.94 -25.33
C GLN A 59 -3.32 -1.44 -25.46
N THR A 60 -2.18 -0.94 -25.00
CA THR A 60 -1.86 0.50 -25.04
C THR A 60 -1.28 0.94 -26.38
N GLY A 61 -0.71 0.02 -27.17
CA GLY A 61 0.05 0.33 -28.38
C GLY A 61 1.37 1.03 -28.12
N LEU A 62 1.85 1.07 -26.87
CA LEU A 62 3.05 1.80 -26.46
C LEU A 62 4.05 0.86 -25.76
N PRO A 63 5.35 0.89 -26.11
CA PRO A 63 6.37 0.10 -25.44
C PRO A 63 6.63 0.59 -24.01
N ASN A 64 6.83 -0.35 -23.09
CA ASN A 64 7.28 -0.05 -21.74
C ASN A 64 8.79 0.15 -21.72
N THR A 65 9.24 1.40 -21.78
CA THR A 65 10.68 1.72 -21.64
C THR A 65 11.09 1.80 -20.18
N GLN A 66 10.35 2.55 -19.36
CA GLN A 66 10.65 2.81 -17.94
C GLN A 66 9.47 2.57 -16.98
N GLY A 67 8.29 2.20 -17.51
CA GLY A 67 7.05 2.10 -16.74
C GLY A 67 6.39 3.44 -16.41
N ILE A 68 5.19 3.40 -15.85
CA ILE A 68 4.37 4.56 -15.46
C ILE A 68 4.41 4.69 -13.93
N PRO A 69 4.76 5.87 -13.38
CA PRO A 69 4.86 6.04 -11.94
C PRO A 69 3.50 5.91 -11.25
N CYS A 70 3.50 5.29 -10.07
CA CYS A 70 2.28 5.06 -9.30
C CYS A 70 1.85 6.29 -8.54
N LYS A 71 0.55 6.59 -8.64
CA LYS A 71 -0.05 7.76 -8.02
C LYS A 71 -0.13 7.57 -6.50
N PRO A 72 -0.09 8.65 -5.71
CA PRO A 72 -0.35 8.57 -4.27
C PRO A 72 -1.67 7.86 -3.97
N GLY A 73 -1.68 7.05 -2.91
CA GLY A 73 -2.79 6.17 -2.57
C GLY A 73 -2.78 4.81 -3.30
N TYR A 74 -1.78 4.58 -4.17
CA TYR A 74 -1.58 3.30 -4.84
C TYR A 74 -0.17 2.74 -4.58
N GLU A 75 -0.06 1.42 -4.62
CA GLU A 75 1.19 0.68 -4.55
C GLU A 75 1.45 -0.12 -5.83
N CYS A 76 2.72 -0.22 -6.19
CA CYS A 76 3.19 -0.96 -7.37
C CYS A 76 4.46 -1.74 -7.05
N PRO A 77 4.31 -2.98 -6.54
CA PRO A 77 5.43 -3.89 -6.37
C PRO A 77 6.21 -4.13 -7.67
N ALA A 78 7.41 -4.71 -7.57
CA ALA A 78 8.18 -5.12 -8.75
C ALA A 78 7.32 -5.97 -9.71
N GLY A 79 7.41 -5.68 -11.01
CA GLY A 79 6.64 -6.39 -12.03
C GLY A 79 5.17 -6.01 -12.11
N SER A 80 4.75 -4.88 -11.53
CA SER A 80 3.34 -4.47 -11.56
C SER A 80 2.86 -4.20 -12.98
N VAL A 81 1.74 -4.81 -13.35
CA VAL A 81 1.04 -4.53 -14.62
C VAL A 81 0.09 -3.34 -14.46
N ASN A 82 -0.52 -3.20 -13.28
CA ASN A 82 -1.49 -2.16 -12.95
C ASN A 82 -1.26 -1.70 -11.50
N PRO A 83 -1.56 -0.43 -11.17
CA PRO A 83 -1.49 0.05 -9.80
C PRO A 83 -2.58 -0.58 -8.94
N LYS A 84 -2.25 -0.92 -7.69
CA LYS A 84 -3.21 -1.43 -6.70
C LYS A 84 -3.48 -0.38 -5.63
N PRO A 85 -4.70 -0.26 -5.09
CA PRO A 85 -4.96 0.61 -3.95
C PRO A 85 -4.00 0.27 -2.81
N CYS A 86 -3.52 1.30 -2.10
CA CYS A 86 -2.67 1.10 -0.94
C CYS A 86 -3.40 0.24 0.09
N ARG A 87 -2.81 -0.89 0.49
CA ARG A 87 -3.43 -1.81 1.44
C ARG A 87 -3.77 -1.13 2.79
N PRO A 88 -4.90 -1.51 3.43
CA PRO A 88 -5.30 -0.94 4.72
C PRO A 88 -4.26 -1.21 5.81
N GLY A 89 -4.06 -0.24 6.70
CA GLY A 89 -3.00 -0.26 7.72
C GLY A 89 -1.66 0.28 7.21
N PHE A 90 -1.59 0.73 5.96
CA PHE A 90 -0.41 1.33 5.35
C PHE A 90 -0.77 2.63 4.63
N TYR A 91 0.23 3.43 4.29
CA TYR A 91 0.06 4.60 3.43
C TYR A 91 1.09 4.62 2.30
N CYS A 92 0.67 5.16 1.16
CA CYS A 92 1.44 5.12 -0.09
C CYS A 92 1.56 6.53 -0.69
N GLY A 93 2.77 7.08 -0.69
CA GLY A 93 3.10 8.32 -1.40
C GLY A 93 3.22 8.11 -2.92
N ALA A 94 3.75 9.11 -3.64
CA ALA A 94 4.05 8.96 -5.06
C ALA A 94 5.17 7.93 -5.27
N GLY A 95 5.02 7.06 -6.27
CA GLY A 95 6.05 6.06 -6.62
C GLY A 95 6.25 4.99 -5.55
N THR A 96 5.20 4.63 -4.80
CA THR A 96 5.33 3.63 -3.74
C THR A 96 5.40 2.22 -4.34
N GLY A 97 6.54 1.56 -4.19
CA GLY A 97 6.70 0.14 -4.52
C GLY A 97 6.35 -0.79 -3.34
N GLU A 98 6.75 -0.37 -2.15
CA GLU A 98 6.46 -1.04 -0.89
C GLU A 98 5.78 -0.04 0.06
N PRO A 99 4.54 -0.31 0.53
CA PRO A 99 3.81 0.59 1.42
C PRO A 99 4.47 0.77 2.78
N THR A 100 4.37 1.98 3.34
CA THR A 100 4.86 2.27 4.69
C THR A 100 3.78 1.99 5.74
N LEU A 101 4.17 1.33 6.84
CA LEU A 101 3.25 0.97 7.92
C LEU A 101 2.64 2.22 8.57
N CYS A 102 1.34 2.20 8.83
CA CYS A 102 0.66 3.30 9.51
C CYS A 102 1.21 3.48 10.94
N PRO A 103 1.63 4.69 11.35
CA PRO A 103 2.20 4.90 12.67
C PRO A 103 1.16 4.79 13.78
N ALA A 104 1.62 4.44 14.99
CA ALA A 104 0.77 4.40 16.17
C ALA A 104 0.08 5.74 16.44
N GLY A 105 -1.21 5.68 16.79
CA GLY A 105 -2.06 6.84 17.05
C GLY A 105 -2.83 7.33 15.83
N TYR A 106 -2.59 6.72 14.67
CA TYR A 106 -3.28 7.01 13.41
C TYR A 106 -3.88 5.74 12.81
N HIS A 107 -4.88 5.91 11.95
CA HIS A 107 -5.41 4.83 11.14
C HIS A 107 -5.34 5.17 9.64
N CYS A 108 -4.99 4.17 8.85
CA CYS A 108 -4.83 4.30 7.41
C CYS A 108 -5.81 3.36 6.70
N PRO A 109 -7.00 3.83 6.28
CA PRO A 109 -7.89 3.03 5.46
C PRO A 109 -7.28 2.70 4.09
N GLU A 110 -7.90 1.80 3.34
CA GLU A 110 -7.47 1.47 1.97
C GLU A 110 -7.36 2.74 1.10
N GLY A 111 -6.30 2.84 0.31
CA GLY A 111 -6.04 4.00 -0.54
C GLY A 111 -5.44 5.21 0.18
N SER A 112 -5.01 5.06 1.44
CA SER A 112 -4.36 6.14 2.19
C SER A 112 -3.08 6.60 1.49
N ARG A 113 -3.02 7.89 1.16
CA ARG A 113 -1.83 8.54 0.57
C ARG A 113 -0.85 9.12 1.59
N THR A 114 -1.32 9.33 2.82
CA THR A 114 -0.60 9.85 3.98
C THR A 114 -1.24 9.25 5.24
N TYR A 115 -0.69 9.54 6.42
CA TYR A 115 -1.29 9.26 7.72
C TYR A 115 -1.61 10.54 8.51
N THR A 116 -1.20 11.71 8.01
CA THR A 116 -1.24 12.98 8.74
C THR A 116 -2.54 13.77 8.55
N SER A 117 -3.53 13.22 7.84
CA SER A 117 -4.82 13.88 7.67
C SER A 117 -5.58 13.91 9.01
N PRO A 118 -6.32 14.98 9.32
CA PRO A 118 -7.09 15.08 10.57
C PRO A 118 -8.07 13.90 10.79
N GLU A 119 -8.63 13.36 9.70
CA GLU A 119 -9.57 12.23 9.73
C GLU A 119 -8.90 10.90 10.07
N GLN A 120 -7.56 10.83 10.02
CA GLN A 120 -6.77 9.63 10.30
C GLN A 120 -6.26 9.60 11.74
N LEU A 121 -6.40 10.70 12.49
CA LEU A 121 -6.00 10.75 13.90
C LEU A 121 -6.99 9.96 14.77
N CYS A 122 -6.47 9.06 15.59
CA CYS A 122 -7.31 8.27 16.48
C CYS A 122 -7.68 9.07 17.73
N VAL A 123 -8.97 9.35 17.85
CA VAL A 123 -9.56 10.14 18.93
C VAL A 123 -10.35 9.27 19.91
N PHE A 124 -10.60 9.81 21.11
CA PHE A 124 -11.44 9.16 22.11
C PHE A 124 -12.81 8.78 21.50
N PRO A 125 -13.35 7.58 21.78
CA PRO A 125 -12.88 6.55 22.74
C PRO A 125 -11.90 5.51 22.17
N TYR A 126 -11.43 5.67 20.94
CA TYR A 126 -10.63 4.67 20.23
C TYR A 126 -9.12 4.88 20.38
N TYR A 127 -8.34 3.86 20.04
CA TYR A 127 -6.89 3.94 19.93
C TYR A 127 -6.44 3.15 18.69
N CYS A 128 -5.19 3.35 18.28
CA CYS A 128 -4.63 2.77 17.07
C CYS A 128 -3.19 2.30 17.29
N PRO A 129 -2.97 0.99 17.46
CA PRO A 129 -1.65 0.38 17.33
C PRO A 129 -1.01 0.66 15.95
N PRO A 130 0.32 0.46 15.80
CA PRO A 130 0.95 0.47 14.48
C PRO A 130 0.23 -0.45 13.49
N GLY A 131 0.03 0.01 12.26
CA GLY A 131 -0.66 -0.75 11.22
C GLY A 131 -2.18 -0.73 11.31
N SER A 132 -2.78 0.16 12.10
CA SER A 132 -4.24 0.25 12.22
C SER A 132 -4.89 0.71 10.91
N ALA A 133 -5.81 -0.09 10.38
CA ALA A 133 -6.65 0.30 9.25
C ALA A 133 -7.84 1.17 9.66
N ARG A 134 -8.29 0.99 10.91
CA ARG A 134 -9.45 1.66 11.50
C ARG A 134 -9.19 1.88 13.00
N PRO A 135 -9.92 2.82 13.64
CA PRO A 135 -9.87 2.99 15.10
C PRO A 135 -10.35 1.73 15.84
N VAL A 136 -9.66 1.36 16.92
CA VAL A 136 -9.95 0.16 17.72
C VAL A 136 -10.46 0.57 19.11
N PRO A 137 -11.56 -0.01 19.61
CA PRO A 137 -12.05 0.27 20.96
C PRO A 137 -11.23 -0.50 22.00
N CYS A 138 -11.23 -0.03 23.25
CA CYS A 138 -10.73 -0.84 24.36
C CYS A 138 -11.57 -2.13 24.49
N GLU A 139 -10.89 -3.26 24.66
CA GLU A 139 -11.51 -4.56 24.86
C GLU A 139 -12.47 -4.59 26.07
N GLY A 140 -13.36 -5.58 26.11
CA GLY A 140 -14.20 -5.86 27.26
C GLY A 140 -13.42 -5.85 28.58
N GLY A 141 -14.03 -5.31 29.63
CA GLY A 141 -13.38 -5.11 30.92
C GLY A 141 -12.41 -3.92 30.99
N HIS A 142 -12.15 -3.20 29.89
CA HIS A 142 -11.31 -2.00 29.88
C HIS A 142 -12.10 -0.76 29.47
N MET A 143 -11.97 0.35 30.21
CA MET A 143 -12.50 1.66 29.82
C MET A 143 -11.45 2.48 29.07
N ALA A 144 -11.90 3.26 28.08
CA ALA A 144 -11.05 4.23 27.41
C ALA A 144 -10.73 5.41 28.34
N LEU A 145 -9.46 5.80 28.38
CA LEU A 145 -8.98 6.95 29.15
C LEU A 145 -9.05 8.22 28.30
N ARG A 146 -9.38 9.36 28.90
CA ARG A 146 -9.28 10.68 28.26
C ARG A 146 -7.99 11.37 28.69
N LEU A 147 -6.87 10.88 28.14
CA LEU A 147 -5.54 11.47 28.35
C LEU A 147 -5.12 12.29 27.13
N PRO A 148 -4.31 13.35 27.32
CA PRO A 148 -3.68 14.07 26.22
C PRO A 148 -2.64 13.18 25.51
N GLY A 149 -2.37 13.49 24.23
CA GLY A 149 -1.36 12.79 23.42
C GLY A 149 -1.94 11.76 22.45
N LEU A 150 -1.05 11.07 21.74
CA LEU A 150 -1.40 10.07 20.74
C LEU A 150 -1.95 8.79 21.38
N ARG A 151 -3.12 8.36 20.93
CA ARG A 151 -3.79 7.13 21.38
C ARG A 151 -3.23 5.92 20.62
N GLY A 152 -1.94 5.68 20.80
CA GLY A 152 -1.15 4.75 19.97
C GLY A 152 -1.06 3.31 20.48
N SER A 153 -1.54 3.02 21.68
CA SER A 153 -1.52 1.68 22.25
C SER A 153 -2.59 1.52 23.33
N ALA A 154 -2.93 0.27 23.65
CA ALA A 154 -3.93 -0.05 24.66
C ALA A 154 -3.46 0.40 26.06
N GLU A 155 -2.18 0.20 26.39
CA GLU A 155 -1.59 0.51 27.70
C GLU A 155 -1.69 2.00 28.03
N LYS A 156 -1.65 2.87 27.01
CA LYS A 156 -1.77 4.33 27.17
C LYS A 156 -3.21 4.81 27.10
N SER A 157 -4.09 4.06 26.43
CA SER A 157 -5.43 4.53 26.05
C SER A 157 -6.56 3.85 26.80
N CYS A 158 -6.28 2.73 27.46
CA CYS A 158 -7.23 1.85 28.11
C CYS A 158 -6.81 1.57 29.55
N ARG A 159 -7.79 1.36 30.43
CA ARG A 159 -7.58 0.96 31.81
C ARG A 159 -8.58 -0.12 32.19
N ILE A 160 -8.12 -1.16 32.88
CA ILE A 160 -8.98 -2.21 33.42
C ILE A 160 -10.02 -1.61 34.39
N CYS A 161 -11.24 -2.13 34.34
CA CYS A 161 -12.28 -1.80 35.31
C CYS A 161 -11.89 -2.31 36.70
N ALA A 162 -12.21 -1.52 37.73
CA ALA A 162 -11.91 -1.89 39.11
C ALA A 162 -12.85 -3.03 39.58
N ALA A 163 -12.44 -3.74 40.63
CA ALA A 163 -13.25 -4.77 41.26
C ALA A 163 -14.68 -4.27 41.56
N GLY A 164 -15.67 -5.11 41.31
CA GLY A 164 -17.10 -4.75 41.44
C GLY A 164 -17.66 -3.91 40.27
N THR A 165 -16.86 -3.66 39.22
CA THR A 165 -17.32 -2.98 37.99
C THR A 165 -17.03 -3.82 36.75
N PHE A 166 -17.78 -3.59 35.67
CA PHE A 166 -17.64 -4.29 34.39
C PHE A 166 -17.82 -3.33 33.21
N ARG A 167 -17.39 -3.75 32.02
CA ARG A 167 -17.70 -3.08 30.77
C ARG A 167 -17.82 -4.08 29.64
N SER A 168 -18.93 -4.00 28.92
CA SER A 168 -19.23 -4.80 27.73
C SER A 168 -18.91 -4.03 26.44
N ASP A 169 -18.51 -4.75 25.39
CA ASP A 169 -18.15 -4.18 24.07
C ASP A 169 -19.21 -3.26 23.40
N PRO A 170 -20.55 -3.44 23.58
CA PRO A 170 -21.54 -2.55 22.98
C PRO A 170 -21.47 -1.09 23.45
N LEU A 171 -20.78 -0.83 24.57
CA LEU A 171 -20.71 0.47 25.22
C LEU A 171 -19.33 1.11 25.07
N ILE A 172 -18.94 1.37 23.82
CA ILE A 172 -17.59 1.79 23.46
C ILE A 172 -17.15 3.07 24.20
N SER A 173 -18.05 4.03 24.39
CA SER A 173 -17.78 5.31 25.08
C SER A 173 -18.08 5.30 26.57
N ALA A 174 -18.71 4.26 27.12
CA ALA A 174 -19.15 4.27 28.51
C ALA A 174 -17.98 4.01 29.48
N PRO A 175 -18.01 4.63 30.67
CA PRO A 175 -17.14 4.22 31.77
C PRO A 175 -17.53 2.83 32.27
N CYS A 176 -16.68 2.24 33.11
CA CYS A 176 -17.01 1.01 33.83
C CYS A 176 -18.32 1.17 34.60
N GLN A 177 -19.20 0.18 34.48
CA GLN A 177 -20.51 0.14 35.11
C GLN A 177 -20.46 -0.74 36.36
N PRO A 178 -21.26 -0.45 37.40
CA PRO A 178 -21.38 -1.32 38.57
C PRO A 178 -21.88 -2.71 38.18
N CYS A 179 -21.35 -3.76 38.82
CA CYS A 179 -21.81 -5.12 38.58
C CYS A 179 -23.33 -5.26 38.87
N PRO A 180 -24.13 -5.84 37.96
CA PRO A 180 -25.57 -5.98 38.16
C PRO A 180 -25.90 -6.97 39.28
N ALA A 181 -27.07 -6.78 39.91
CA ALA A 181 -27.54 -7.67 40.98
C ALA A 181 -27.62 -9.12 40.49
N GLY A 182 -27.12 -10.06 41.31
CA GLY A 182 -27.06 -11.48 40.97
C GLY A 182 -25.78 -11.93 40.25
N PHE A 183 -24.84 -11.03 39.96
CA PHE A 183 -23.56 -11.35 39.31
C PHE A 183 -22.36 -10.92 40.17
N THR A 184 -21.24 -11.63 40.00
CA THR A 184 -19.97 -11.30 40.66
C THR A 184 -18.96 -10.78 39.64
N CYS A 185 -18.38 -9.60 39.90
CA CYS A 185 -17.31 -9.00 39.10
C CYS A 185 -16.07 -8.89 39.99
N PRO A 186 -15.03 -9.73 39.79
CA PRO A 186 -13.81 -9.68 40.58
C PRO A 186 -13.00 -8.40 40.33
#